data_AF-A0A952SZW4-F1
#
_entry.id   AF-A0A952SZW4-F1
#
_cell.length_a   1.000
_cell.length_b   1.000
_cell.length_c   1.000
_cell.angle_alpha   90.00
_cell.angle_beta   90.00
_cell.angle_gamma   90.00
#
_symmetry.space_group_name_H-M   'P 1'
#
loop_
_entity.id
_entity.type
_entity.pdbx_description
1 polymer ?
#
loop_
_entity_poly.entity_id
_entity_poly.type
_entity_poly.pdbx_seq_one_letter_code
_entity_poly.pdbx_strand_id
1 'polypeptide(L)'
;MAAYDAQHRTVVSSDESGFTQDMPRRHGYAPNGQRCHGVHNWHARGRTNVIGALIGKDLLTVGRFKTNVDADVFTGWARQDLLPKLPPASILVMDHATFHKR
;
A
#
# COMPACT_ATOMS: atom_id res chain seq x y z
N MET A 1 0.90 9.84 -19.39
CA MET A 1 0.17 8.57 -19.65
C MET A 1 0.00 8.35 -21.15
N ALA A 2 -0.65 9.27 -21.88
CA ALA A 2 -0.88 9.17 -23.33
C ALA A 2 0.36 8.86 -24.19
N ALA A 3 1.54 9.40 -23.88
CA ALA A 3 2.77 9.13 -24.63
C ALA A 3 3.34 7.71 -24.43
N TYR A 4 2.99 7.05 -23.31
CA TYR A 4 3.43 5.68 -23.00
C TYR A 4 2.42 4.63 -23.47
N ASP A 5 1.14 4.97 -23.47
CA ASP A 5 0.08 4.14 -24.06
C ASP A 5 0.36 3.92 -25.56
N ALA A 6 0.86 4.95 -26.25
CA ALA A 6 1.29 4.88 -27.64
C ALA A 6 2.50 3.94 -27.90
N GLN A 7 3.23 3.54 -26.86
CA GLN A 7 4.37 2.63 -26.95
C GLN A 7 4.02 1.18 -26.53
N HIS A 8 2.74 0.89 -26.25
CA HIS A 8 2.26 -0.41 -25.75
C HIS A 8 3.02 -0.94 -24.52
N ARG A 9 3.57 -0.05 -23.69
CA ARG A 9 4.31 -0.42 -22.48
C ARG A 9 3.35 -0.60 -21.31
N THR A 10 3.54 -1.65 -20.52
CA THR A 10 2.73 -1.88 -19.32
C THR A 10 3.08 -0.85 -18.26
N VAL A 11 2.08 -0.07 -17.82
CA VAL A 11 2.23 0.88 -16.72
C VAL A 11 1.91 0.17 -15.41
N VAL A 12 2.85 0.21 -14.48
CA VAL A 12 2.71 -0.33 -13.14
C VAL A 12 2.74 0.83 -12.15
N SER A 13 1.70 0.98 -11.35
CA SER A 13 1.61 2.02 -10.32
C SER A 13 1.91 1.40 -8.96
N SER A 14 2.78 2.02 -8.17
CA SER A 14 3.01 1.60 -6.78
C SER A 14 2.78 2.73 -5.79
N ASP A 15 2.36 2.36 -4.59
CA ASP A 15 2.08 3.29 -3.49
C ASP A 15 2.21 2.57 -2.14
N GLU A 16 2.37 3.35 -1.08
CA GLU A 16 2.46 2.92 0.30
C GLU A 16 1.23 3.31 1.12
N SER A 17 0.75 2.36 1.94
CA SER A 17 -0.35 2.63 2.87
C SER A 17 -0.05 2.13 4.27
N GLY A 18 -0.39 2.94 5.26
CA GLY A 18 -0.24 2.61 6.67
C GLY A 18 -1.56 2.32 7.34
N PHE A 19 -1.65 1.18 8.01
CA PHE A 19 -2.83 0.74 8.76
C PHE A 19 -2.50 0.71 10.25
N THR A 20 -3.22 1.51 11.04
CA THR A 20 -3.12 1.43 12.50
C THR A 20 -3.74 0.13 13.01
N GLN A 21 -3.13 -0.45 14.05
CA GLN A 21 -3.53 -1.75 14.57
C GLN A 21 -4.92 -1.74 15.20
N ASP A 22 -5.31 -0.63 15.84
CA ASP A 22 -6.63 -0.47 16.42
C ASP A 22 -7.45 0.52 15.61
N MET A 23 -8.28 -0.01 14.71
CA MET A 23 -9.30 0.73 13.95
C MET A 23 -10.66 0.08 14.18
N PRO A 24 -11.30 0.29 15.34
CA PRO A 24 -12.60 -0.31 15.63
C PRO A 24 -13.66 0.24 14.68
N ARG A 25 -14.71 -0.56 14.44
CA ARG A 25 -15.85 -0.13 13.62
C ARG A 25 -16.53 1.06 14.29
N ARG A 26 -16.76 2.12 13.51
CA ARG A 26 -17.46 3.32 13.98
C ARG A 26 -18.98 3.14 14.13
N HIS A 27 -19.52 2.05 13.60
CA HIS A 27 -20.96 1.77 13.60
C HIS A 27 -21.21 0.29 13.91
N GLY A 28 -22.32 0.00 14.58
CA GLY A 28 -22.79 -1.33 14.94
C GLY A 28 -24.28 -1.32 15.24
N TYR A 29 -24.87 -2.49 15.40
CA TYR A 29 -26.28 -2.64 15.71
C TYR A 29 -26.52 -2.68 17.22
N ALA A 30 -27.60 -2.05 17.67
CA ALA A 30 -28.11 -2.12 19.03
C ALA A 30 -29.66 -2.18 18.99
N PRO A 31 -30.32 -2.71 20.04
CA PRO A 31 -31.76 -2.64 20.15
C PRO A 31 -32.30 -1.21 20.01
N ASN A 32 -33.53 -1.07 19.51
CA ASN A 32 -34.14 0.23 19.32
C ASN A 32 -34.16 1.03 20.64
N GLY A 33 -33.72 2.29 20.59
CA GLY A 33 -33.58 3.16 21.74
C GLY A 33 -32.29 2.99 22.56
N GLN A 34 -31.40 2.05 22.20
CA GLN A 34 -30.14 1.81 22.92
C GLN A 34 -28.91 2.30 22.15
N ARG A 35 -27.92 2.83 22.87
CA ARG A 35 -26.62 3.22 22.29
C ARG A 35 -25.76 1.98 22.05
N CYS A 36 -25.19 1.88 20.84
CA CYS A 36 -24.09 0.94 20.58
C CYS A 36 -22.80 1.50 21.18
N HIS A 37 -22.23 0.80 22.16
CA HIS A 37 -20.95 1.15 22.76
C HIS A 37 -19.81 0.42 22.05
N GLY A 38 -18.69 1.10 21.84
CA GLY A 38 -17.46 0.54 21.31
C GLY A 38 -16.27 0.96 22.16
N VAL A 39 -15.25 0.11 22.23
CA VAL A 39 -14.00 0.41 22.92
C VAL A 39 -12.95 0.77 21.87
N HIS A 40 -12.21 1.85 22.10
CA HIS A 40 -11.07 2.23 21.28
C HIS A 40 -9.86 2.50 22.17
N ASN A 41 -8.75 1.80 21.90
CA ASN A 41 -7.50 2.00 22.58
C ASN A 41 -6.65 3.04 21.84
N TRP A 42 -6.76 4.30 22.28
CA TRP A 42 -5.97 5.42 21.79
C TRP A 42 -4.45 5.23 21.93
N HIS A 43 -4.00 4.32 22.79
CA HIS A 43 -2.59 4.05 23.03
C HIS A 43 -2.07 2.79 22.32
N ALA A 44 -2.87 2.15 21.46
CA ALA A 44 -2.41 1.01 20.68
C ALA A 44 -1.23 1.42 19.78
N ARG A 45 -0.02 1.01 20.18
CA ARG A 45 1.21 1.26 19.43
C ARG A 45 1.44 0.12 18.46
N GLY A 46 0.98 0.30 17.23
CA GLY A 46 1.20 -0.65 16.15
C GLY A 46 0.70 -0.10 14.84
N ARG A 47 1.56 -0.15 13.81
CA ARG A 47 1.20 0.19 12.45
C ARG A 47 1.73 -0.91 11.53
N THR A 48 0.87 -1.38 10.64
CA THR A 48 1.27 -2.24 9.54
C THR A 48 1.36 -1.35 8.31
N ASN A 49 2.55 -1.24 7.74
CA ASN A 49 2.73 -0.58 6.46
C ASN A 49 2.67 -1.61 5.35
N VAL A 50 2.08 -1.22 4.23
CA VAL A 50 1.89 -2.05 3.06
C VAL A 50 2.43 -1.28 1.88
N ILE A 51 3.20 -1.96 1.03
CA ILE A 51 3.64 -1.44 -0.27
C ILE A 51 2.98 -2.32 -1.32
N GLY A 52 2.29 -1.71 -2.28
CA GLY A 52 1.56 -2.44 -3.31
C GLY A 52 1.94 -1.97 -4.71
N ALA A 53 1.83 -2.86 -5.69
CA ALA A 53 1.93 -2.51 -7.10
C ALA A 53 0.72 -3.03 -7.88
N LEU A 54 0.18 -2.18 -8.74
CA LEU A 54 -1.00 -2.43 -9.57
C LEU A 54 -0.64 -2.34 -11.06
N ILE A 55 -1.21 -3.23 -11.86
CA ILE A 55 -1.28 -3.11 -13.32
C ILE A 55 -2.74 -2.86 -13.67
N GLY A 56 -3.08 -1.62 -14.02
CA GLY A 56 -4.47 -1.20 -14.17
C GLY A 56 -5.25 -1.37 -12.86
N LYS A 57 -6.15 -2.36 -12.79
CA LYS A 57 -6.94 -2.69 -11.59
C LYS A 57 -6.46 -3.95 -10.89
N ASP A 58 -5.49 -4.65 -11.46
CA ASP A 58 -5.02 -5.93 -10.95
C ASP A 58 -3.82 -5.74 -10.02
N LEU A 59 -3.92 -6.34 -8.83
CA LEU A 59 -2.88 -6.29 -7.81
C LEU A 59 -1.78 -7.28 -8.13
N LEU A 60 -0.64 -6.76 -8.57
CA LEU A 60 0.50 -7.58 -8.99
C LEU A 60 1.24 -8.15 -7.78
N THR A 61 1.54 -7.31 -6.79
CA THR A 61 2.21 -7.77 -5.57
C THR A 61 1.98 -6.83 -4.39
N VAL A 62 2.16 -7.37 -3.18
CA VAL A 62 1.98 -6.67 -1.91
C VAL A 62 3.06 -7.10 -0.92
N GLY A 63 3.80 -6.14 -0.38
CA GLY A 63 4.67 -6.30 0.78
C GLY A 63 4.01 -5.79 2.04
N ARG A 64 4.10 -6.53 3.15
CA ARG A 64 3.54 -6.13 4.45
C ARG A 64 4.63 -6.06 5.51
N PHE A 65 4.75 -4.92 6.18
CA PHE A 65 5.80 -4.62 7.14
C PHE A 65 5.19 -4.12 8.47
N LYS A 66 5.76 -4.57 9.59
CA LYS A 66 5.42 -4.04 10.93
C LYS A 66 6.31 -2.86 11.35
N THR A 67 7.19 -2.43 10.47
CA THR A 67 8.13 -1.31 10.63
C THR A 67 7.73 -0.17 9.71
N ASN A 68 8.36 1.00 9.88
CA ASN A 68 8.26 2.07 8.88
C ASN A 68 8.87 1.59 7.54
N VAL A 69 8.30 2.09 6.45
CA VAL A 69 8.90 1.90 5.12
C VAL A 69 9.93 3.00 4.94
N ASP A 70 11.18 2.60 4.88
CA ASP A 70 12.31 3.46 4.52
C ASP A 70 12.90 3.01 3.17
N ALA A 71 13.99 3.67 2.74
CA ALA A 71 14.64 3.37 1.48
C ALA A 71 15.09 1.89 1.37
N ASP A 72 15.52 1.28 2.47
CA ASP A 72 16.09 -0.07 2.46
C ASP A 72 14.98 -1.12 2.38
N VAL A 73 13.89 -0.93 3.15
CA VAL A 73 12.68 -1.76 3.06
C VAL A 73 12.08 -1.68 1.65
N PHE A 74 11.93 -0.46 1.12
CA PHE A 74 11.40 -0.25 -0.23
C PHE A 74 12.28 -0.91 -1.29
N THR A 75 13.60 -0.68 -1.24
CA THR A 75 14.55 -1.25 -2.21
C THR A 75 14.59 -2.77 -2.14
N GLY A 76 14.53 -3.33 -0.92
CA GLY A 76 14.46 -4.77 -0.69
C GLY A 76 13.22 -5.37 -1.34
N TRP A 77 12.04 -4.80 -1.06
CA TRP A 77 10.79 -5.22 -1.67
C TRP A 77 10.81 -5.09 -3.20
N ALA A 78 11.27 -3.94 -3.71
CA ALA A 78 11.33 -3.69 -5.15
C ALA A 78 12.19 -4.76 -5.85
N ARG A 79 13.39 -5.03 -5.33
CA ARG A 79 14.32 -5.99 -5.93
C ARG A 79 13.89 -7.45 -5.80
N GLN A 80 13.37 -7.82 -4.64
CA GLN A 80 13.11 -9.23 -4.32
C GLN A 80 11.70 -9.68 -4.72
N ASP A 81 10.74 -8.76 -4.82
CA ASP A 81 9.33 -9.09 -4.99
C ASP A 81 8.71 -8.44 -6.23
N LEU A 82 8.88 -7.12 -6.41
CA LEU A 82 8.28 -6.40 -7.53
C LEU A 82 8.94 -6.73 -8.87
N LEU A 83 10.24 -6.44 -9.00
CA LEU A 83 10.98 -6.56 -10.26
C LEU A 83 10.89 -7.95 -10.90
N PRO A 84 10.97 -9.08 -10.16
CA PRO A 84 10.83 -10.41 -10.75
C PRO A 84 9.45 -10.70 -11.37
N LYS A 85 8.41 -9.95 -10.98
CA LYS A 85 7.02 -10.12 -11.43
C LYS A 85 6.63 -9.12 -12.51
N LEU A 86 7.47 -8.13 -12.79
CA LEU A 86 7.18 -7.11 -13.79
C LEU A 86 7.25 -7.71 -15.19
N PRO A 87 6.25 -7.42 -16.06
CA PRO A 87 6.38 -7.68 -17.48
C PRO A 87 7.60 -6.96 -18.08
N PRO A 88 8.26 -7.54 -19.10
CA PRO A 88 9.36 -6.88 -19.80
C PRO A 88 8.98 -5.48 -20.30
N ALA A 89 9.95 -4.56 -20.25
CA ALA A 89 9.78 -3.17 -20.66
C ALA A 89 8.62 -2.42 -19.97
N SER A 90 8.23 -2.81 -18.75
CA SER A 90 7.24 -2.04 -17.97
C SER A 90 7.74 -0.64 -17.58
N ILE A 91 6.79 0.26 -17.28
CA ILE A 91 7.04 1.59 -16.73
C ILE A 91 6.50 1.59 -15.31
N LEU A 92 7.39 1.79 -14.33
CA LEU A 92 6.99 1.95 -12.93
C LEU A 92 6.70 3.42 -12.65
N VAL A 93 5.53 3.69 -12.08
CA VAL A 93 5.06 5.02 -11.67
C VAL A 93 4.92 5.03 -10.16
N MET A 94 5.56 6.00 -9.53
CA MET A 94 5.64 6.16 -8.08
C MET A 94 5.53 7.65 -7.75
N ASP A 95 5.25 7.98 -6.48
CA ASP A 95 5.27 9.35 -6.01
C ASP A 95 6.72 9.89 -5.92
N HIS A 96 6.87 11.16 -5.50
CA HIS A 96 8.18 11.82 -5.40
C HIS A 96 8.73 11.81 -3.97
N ALA A 97 8.60 10.72 -3.23
CA ALA A 97 9.22 10.65 -1.90
C ALA A 97 10.75 10.70 -1.97
N THR A 98 11.38 11.34 -0.98
CA THR A 98 12.83 11.55 -0.94
C THR A 98 13.61 10.24 -0.87
N PHE A 99 13.06 9.21 -0.22
CA PHE A 99 13.72 7.91 -0.06
C PHE A 99 13.67 7.03 -1.32
N HIS A 100 12.84 7.35 -2.32
CA HIS A 100 12.84 6.66 -3.61
C HIS A 100 14.04 7.02 -4.50
N LYS A 101 14.77 8.09 -4.19
CA LYS A 101 15.88 8.61 -5.02
C LYS A 101 17.23 7.95 -4.75
N ARG A 102 17.25 6.91 -3.91
CA ARG A 102 18.48 6.30 -3.41
C ARG A 102 18.97 5.15 -4.28
#